data_AF-A0A0S8KPY0-F1
#
_entry.id   AF-A0A0S8KPY0-F1
#
_cell.length_a   1.000
_cell.length_b   1.000
_cell.length_c   1.000
_cell.angle_alpha   90.00
_cell.angle_beta   90.00
_cell.angle_gamma   90.00
#
_symmetry.space_group_name_H-M   'P 1'
#
loop_
_entity.id
_entity.type
_entity.pdbx_description
1 polymer ?
#
loop_
_entity_poly.entity_id
_entity_poly.type
_entity_poly.pdbx_seq_one_letter_code
_entity_poly.pdbx_strand_id
1 'polypeptide(L)'
;KSSSYGGSENSWIDSTDIHFRNSHCGTAWDSYWGKNLSSIPFHDGSVTPGEARRAWGDYDAEWIASKCCSLLRDDSRAYWYTTFDGLHLMLGFKTSSYGATNFGRKWAERMKKTTILWWTWDGQTVTQAWFNTTDETQPSGTTARVLAEVYNNYNDHLWGQGYVSSDPTYNGWYWYWDHVAGSPPYLTVNSLDTMNVYRVVPRNVDEQYVQSIGRAFKLTGQVVSLCDSSLAMADASDPANPKVLKVYKGSGQFYFQNQGKLFAANPDAGQFDPRLAEGVATSFLEEYGLLPQDAKDSSVEFDTLTEESEHGEVRQQLFQNTNVVYARQLPADAAGGQMVSVAGAGARLKVYLYDDGQHGEVIGAMGNWRNVEVTGSIQVNDFDRTWSFFDKYKEALSPAKAQVAYNKAVPIPEEATQGYYEHPGFAEQQELIPCWIIPVEYYQDDILVLKADTFVPAAESYFPPIVDILKPAEFETFNEGDMVAFDCEVVEEGFGTPPYNYMWESDVDGMLSTQKSFQTDQLSVNCPDTSCECRPLPHTISVTVTDAKGSESEDFVVITIKGECDECSSCADLDNNTIVDLRDLAHWADRYLTQTGHTGPR
;
A
#
# COMPACT_ATOMS: atom_id res chain seq x y z
N LYS A 1 21.21 7.40 -4.17
CA LYS A 1 22.33 7.83 -3.29
C LYS A 1 22.66 9.27 -3.63
N SER A 2 23.27 10.01 -2.72
CA SER A 2 23.73 11.36 -3.02
C SER A 2 24.96 11.36 -3.92
N SER A 3 25.19 12.47 -4.62
CA SER A 3 26.38 12.69 -5.45
C SER A 3 27.68 12.48 -4.68
N SER A 4 27.71 12.87 -3.41
CA SER A 4 28.86 12.66 -2.50
C SER A 4 29.15 11.19 -2.18
N TYR A 5 28.16 10.30 -2.38
CA TYR A 5 28.29 8.85 -2.27
C TYR A 5 28.30 8.15 -3.63
N GLY A 6 28.63 8.87 -4.70
CA GLY A 6 28.70 8.33 -6.05
C GLY A 6 27.34 8.05 -6.70
N GLY A 7 26.26 8.62 -6.14
CA GLY A 7 24.94 8.58 -6.73
C GLY A 7 24.67 9.72 -7.71
N SER A 8 23.44 9.73 -8.24
CA SER A 8 22.94 10.73 -9.18
C SER A 8 21.46 11.04 -8.89
N GLU A 9 21.10 11.16 -7.62
CA GLU A 9 19.78 11.50 -7.08
C GLU A 9 19.09 12.65 -7.82
N ASN A 10 19.83 13.71 -8.18
CA ASN A 10 19.32 14.89 -8.91
C ASN A 10 18.94 14.59 -10.37
N SER A 11 19.19 13.38 -10.86
CA SER A 11 18.74 12.91 -12.17
C SER A 11 17.62 11.86 -12.08
N TRP A 12 17.18 11.51 -10.86
CA TRP A 12 16.20 10.47 -10.62
C TRP A 12 15.17 10.89 -9.58
N ILE A 13 15.43 10.60 -8.31
CA ILE A 13 14.46 10.78 -7.23
C ILE A 13 14.22 12.25 -6.92
N ASP A 14 15.25 13.09 -7.08
CA ASP A 14 15.19 14.50 -6.72
C ASP A 14 14.86 15.41 -7.91
N SER A 15 14.67 14.84 -9.11
CA SER A 15 14.21 15.56 -10.32
C SER A 15 12.71 15.39 -10.57
N THR A 16 11.95 15.01 -9.55
CA THR A 16 10.51 14.77 -9.62
C THR A 16 9.86 15.32 -8.37
N ASP A 17 8.67 15.91 -8.48
CA ASP A 17 7.94 16.40 -7.30
C ASP A 17 7.63 15.26 -6.29
N ILE A 18 7.31 14.09 -6.83
CA ILE A 18 6.90 12.92 -6.05
C ILE A 18 7.55 11.64 -6.54
N HIS A 19 8.14 10.90 -5.60
CA HIS A 19 8.63 9.55 -5.83
C HIS A 19 7.77 8.53 -5.09
N PHE A 20 7.23 7.56 -5.81
CA PHE A 20 6.55 6.41 -5.22
C PHE A 20 7.31 5.12 -5.52
N ARG A 21 7.47 4.31 -4.48
CA ARG A 21 8.03 2.99 -4.59
C ARG A 21 7.15 1.95 -3.91
N ASN A 22 6.92 0.84 -4.59
CA ASN A 22 6.33 -0.36 -4.01
C ASN A 22 7.34 -1.50 -4.16
N SER A 23 7.91 -1.97 -3.05
CA SER A 23 8.87 -3.07 -3.08
C SER A 23 8.98 -3.74 -1.72
N HIS A 24 9.81 -4.76 -1.64
CA HIS A 24 10.38 -5.18 -0.37
C HIS A 24 11.38 -4.13 0.13
N CYS A 25 11.46 -3.93 1.45
CA CYS A 25 12.56 -3.18 2.06
C CYS A 25 13.54 -4.14 2.74
N GLY A 26 14.79 -3.70 2.85
CA GLY A 26 15.89 -4.49 3.37
C GLY A 26 16.50 -3.89 4.62
N THR A 27 17.51 -4.54 5.15
CA THR A 27 18.44 -3.99 6.14
C THR A 27 19.84 -4.04 5.55
N ALA A 28 20.58 -2.95 5.63
CA ALA A 28 21.94 -2.87 5.10
C ALA A 28 22.86 -2.11 6.06
N TRP A 29 24.16 -2.41 5.98
CA TRP A 29 25.18 -1.72 6.76
C TRP A 29 25.33 -0.28 6.25
N ASP A 30 25.02 0.68 7.10
CA ASP A 30 25.23 2.09 6.84
C ASP A 30 26.64 2.48 7.29
N SER A 31 27.54 2.75 6.34
CA SER A 31 28.94 3.07 6.63
C SER A 31 29.12 4.43 7.31
N TYR A 32 28.21 5.37 7.10
CA TYR A 32 28.28 6.69 7.70
C TYR A 32 27.94 6.62 9.19
N TRP A 33 26.89 5.88 9.54
CA TRP A 33 26.43 5.72 10.92
C TRP A 33 27.04 4.53 11.66
N GLY A 34 27.77 3.66 10.95
CA GLY A 34 28.45 2.50 11.50
C GLY A 34 27.51 1.48 12.12
N LYS A 35 26.33 1.24 11.50
CA LYS A 35 25.34 0.27 11.99
C LYS A 35 24.41 -0.22 10.88
N ASN A 36 23.70 -1.31 11.14
CA ASN A 36 22.64 -1.78 10.25
C ASN A 36 21.38 -0.92 10.42
N LEU A 37 20.87 -0.37 9.32
CA LEU A 37 19.65 0.43 9.25
C LEU A 37 18.70 -0.16 8.21
N SER A 38 17.42 0.21 8.27
CA SER A 38 16.52 -0.08 7.16
C SER A 38 17.03 0.57 5.87
N SER A 39 16.76 -0.06 4.74
CA SER A 39 17.31 0.32 3.43
C SER A 39 16.29 0.08 2.33
N ILE A 40 16.42 0.86 1.26
CA ILE A 40 15.61 0.76 0.06
C ILE A 40 16.46 0.03 -0.99
N PRO A 41 16.11 -1.18 -1.44
CA PRO A 41 16.90 -1.92 -2.45
C PRO A 41 16.87 -1.17 -3.79
N PHE A 42 17.79 -1.36 -4.71
CA PHE A 42 17.76 -0.87 -6.08
C PHE A 42 18.42 -1.94 -6.96
N HIS A 43 18.34 -1.82 -8.28
CA HIS A 43 18.91 -2.81 -9.19
C HIS A 43 20.43 -3.04 -8.98
N ASP A 44 21.14 -2.02 -8.50
CA ASP A 44 22.59 -1.99 -8.28
C ASP A 44 23.00 -2.06 -6.79
N GLY A 45 22.05 -2.31 -5.88
CA GLY A 45 22.36 -2.48 -4.45
C GLY A 45 21.22 -2.06 -3.53
N SER A 46 21.53 -1.35 -2.46
CA SER A 46 20.54 -0.72 -1.57
C SER A 46 21.02 0.69 -1.22
N VAL A 47 20.07 1.56 -0.89
CA VAL A 47 20.32 2.90 -0.35
C VAL A 47 20.01 2.88 1.13
N THR A 48 21.00 3.28 1.94
CA THR A 48 20.82 3.55 3.38
C THR A 48 20.67 5.05 3.64
N PRO A 49 20.14 5.47 4.81
CA PRO A 49 19.96 6.88 5.11
C PRO A 49 21.26 7.71 5.04
N GLY A 50 22.38 7.16 5.46
CA GLY A 50 23.69 7.80 5.41
C GLY A 50 24.19 8.06 3.98
N GLU A 51 23.85 7.19 3.03
CA GLU A 51 24.19 7.37 1.61
C GLU A 51 23.30 8.40 0.89
N ALA A 52 22.18 8.80 1.51
CA ALA A 52 21.27 9.84 1.03
C ALA A 52 21.23 11.04 1.97
N ARG A 53 22.18 11.15 2.91
CA ARG A 53 22.19 12.20 3.93
C ARG A 53 22.28 13.57 3.26
N ARG A 54 21.35 14.47 3.61
CA ARG A 54 21.22 15.84 3.08
C ARG A 54 21.27 15.91 1.56
N ALA A 55 20.38 15.18 0.91
CA ALA A 55 20.39 15.06 -0.56
C ALA A 55 19.01 14.79 -1.16
N TRP A 56 17.94 14.79 -0.37
CA TRP A 56 16.59 14.63 -0.90
C TRP A 56 15.83 15.94 -0.70
N GLY A 57 15.32 16.47 -1.79
CA GLY A 57 14.63 17.76 -1.90
C GLY A 57 15.56 18.97 -2.06
N ASP A 58 16.87 18.78 -2.27
CA ASP A 58 17.77 19.91 -2.56
C ASP A 58 17.69 20.38 -4.02
N TYR A 59 16.96 19.64 -4.86
CA TYR A 59 16.63 20.01 -6.22
C TYR A 59 15.14 20.25 -6.46
N ASP A 60 14.29 19.22 -6.44
CA ASP A 60 12.86 19.34 -6.83
C ASP A 60 11.91 18.39 -6.09
N ALA A 61 12.38 17.37 -5.34
CA ALA A 61 11.46 16.44 -4.69
C ALA A 61 10.88 16.95 -3.37
N GLU A 62 9.56 17.09 -3.31
CA GLU A 62 8.86 17.39 -2.06
C GLU A 62 8.42 16.11 -1.32
N TRP A 63 8.08 15.04 -2.02
CA TRP A 63 7.49 13.84 -1.39
C TRP A 63 8.11 12.54 -1.84
N ILE A 64 8.60 11.75 -0.88
CA ILE A 64 9.09 10.39 -1.12
C ILE A 64 8.23 9.41 -0.34
N ALA A 65 7.64 8.44 -1.04
CA ALA A 65 6.85 7.37 -0.44
C ALA A 65 7.39 6.00 -0.82
N SER A 66 7.56 5.14 0.18
CA SER A 66 7.95 3.75 -0.03
C SER A 66 7.01 2.83 0.72
N LYS A 67 6.18 2.11 -0.03
CA LYS A 67 5.35 1.02 0.46
C LYS A 67 6.21 -0.23 0.60
N CYS A 68 6.69 -0.46 1.80
CA CYS A 68 7.44 -1.64 2.17
C CYS A 68 7.45 -1.81 3.70
N CYS A 69 7.78 -3.01 4.18
CA CYS A 69 7.84 -3.29 5.62
C CYS A 69 8.95 -2.51 6.33
N SER A 70 8.65 -1.98 7.51
CA SER A 70 9.60 -1.54 8.53
C SER A 70 10.63 -0.49 8.10
N LEU A 71 10.40 0.22 7.00
CA LEU A 71 11.33 1.25 6.53
C LEU A 71 11.50 2.35 7.59
N LEU A 72 10.39 2.83 8.15
CA LEU A 72 10.39 3.89 9.14
C LEU A 72 10.24 3.35 10.56
N ARG A 73 10.74 2.14 10.83
CA ARG A 73 10.78 1.55 12.18
C ARG A 73 11.55 2.45 13.15
N ASP A 74 11.26 2.32 14.45
CA ASP A 74 11.73 3.28 15.47
C ASP A 74 13.25 3.43 15.53
N ASP A 75 14.03 2.38 15.26
CA ASP A 75 15.49 2.43 15.27
C ASP A 75 16.13 3.07 14.02
N SER A 76 15.34 3.31 12.97
CA SER A 76 15.82 3.80 11.66
C SER A 76 15.22 5.15 11.27
N ARG A 77 14.04 5.51 11.81
CA ARG A 77 13.29 6.73 11.52
C ARG A 77 14.12 8.00 11.55
N ALA A 78 14.81 8.26 12.66
CA ALA A 78 15.58 9.49 12.85
C ALA A 78 16.74 9.61 11.84
N TYR A 79 17.29 8.47 11.38
CA TYR A 79 18.32 8.45 10.35
C TYR A 79 17.74 8.78 8.97
N TRP A 80 16.56 8.25 8.63
CA TRP A 80 15.85 8.62 7.41
C TRP A 80 15.53 10.11 7.36
N TYR A 81 15.14 10.72 8.48
CA TYR A 81 15.00 12.18 8.55
C TYR A 81 16.28 12.92 8.12
N THR A 82 17.48 12.42 8.46
CA THR A 82 18.74 13.10 8.06
C THR A 82 19.00 13.17 6.55
N THR A 83 18.16 12.52 5.72
CA THR A 83 18.22 12.64 4.26
C THR A 83 17.63 13.94 3.73
N PHE A 84 16.76 14.58 4.51
CA PHE A 84 16.03 15.79 4.10
C PHE A 84 17.00 16.95 3.86
N ASP A 85 16.85 17.62 2.73
CA ASP A 85 17.49 18.90 2.42
C ASP A 85 16.58 19.78 1.54
N GLY A 86 15.32 19.87 1.95
CA GLY A 86 14.23 20.51 1.19
C GLY A 86 13.05 19.57 0.98
N LEU A 87 13.19 18.27 1.27
CA LEU A 87 12.09 17.31 1.26
C LEU A 87 11.00 17.70 2.27
N HIS A 88 9.73 17.63 1.87
CA HIS A 88 8.60 17.92 2.74
C HIS A 88 8.20 16.70 3.55
N LEU A 89 7.94 15.57 2.88
CA LEU A 89 7.45 14.36 3.52
C LEU A 89 8.21 13.10 3.09
N MET A 90 8.40 12.20 4.05
CA MET A 90 8.77 10.81 3.78
C MET A 90 7.72 9.85 4.34
N LEU A 91 7.10 9.05 3.48
CA LEU A 91 6.01 8.14 3.82
C LEU A 91 6.45 6.69 3.77
N GLY A 92 6.04 5.90 4.76
CA GLY A 92 6.35 4.47 4.82
C GLY A 92 5.59 3.76 5.92
N PHE A 93 6.10 2.60 6.34
CA PHE A 93 5.54 1.82 7.43
C PHE A 93 6.55 1.67 8.56
N LYS A 94 6.03 1.77 9.80
CA LYS A 94 6.76 1.47 11.03
C LYS A 94 6.87 -0.05 11.25
N THR A 95 5.79 -0.78 10.94
CA THR A 95 5.69 -2.24 11.09
C THR A 95 5.60 -2.92 9.73
N SER A 96 4.94 -4.08 9.61
CA SER A 96 4.71 -4.73 8.33
C SER A 96 3.88 -3.86 7.38
N SER A 97 4.05 -4.12 6.08
CA SER A 97 3.10 -3.75 5.04
C SER A 97 2.89 -4.97 4.16
N TYR A 98 1.67 -5.16 3.70
CA TYR A 98 1.27 -6.32 2.92
C TYR A 98 1.00 -5.94 1.46
N GLY A 99 1.21 -6.91 0.58
CA GLY A 99 0.95 -6.81 -0.84
C GLY A 99 -0.50 -6.38 -1.08
N ALA A 100 -0.65 -5.35 -1.91
CA ALA A 100 -1.94 -4.85 -2.34
C ALA A 100 -1.74 -4.29 -3.75
N THR A 101 -2.30 -4.98 -4.74
CA THR A 101 -2.10 -4.71 -6.19
C THR A 101 -2.47 -3.29 -6.62
N ASN A 102 -3.19 -2.54 -5.78
CA ASN A 102 -3.70 -1.21 -6.11
C ASN A 102 -3.32 -0.11 -5.11
N PHE A 103 -2.36 -0.32 -4.19
CA PHE A 103 -2.06 0.70 -3.17
C PHE A 103 -1.62 2.02 -3.80
N GLY A 104 -0.58 2.01 -4.64
CA GLY A 104 -0.04 3.22 -5.28
C GLY A 104 -1.10 3.94 -6.11
N ARG A 105 -1.88 3.20 -6.90
CA ARG A 105 -3.01 3.73 -7.67
C ARG A 105 -4.04 4.42 -6.77
N LYS A 106 -4.48 3.77 -5.69
CA LYS A 106 -5.46 4.34 -4.74
C LYS A 106 -4.92 5.57 -4.04
N TRP A 107 -3.65 5.56 -3.66
CA TRP A 107 -2.98 6.71 -3.07
C TRP A 107 -2.96 7.90 -4.03
N ALA A 108 -2.51 7.68 -5.27
CA ALA A 108 -2.45 8.71 -6.32
C ALA A 108 -3.84 9.27 -6.66
N GLU A 109 -4.85 8.42 -6.83
CA GLU A 109 -6.22 8.87 -7.16
C GLU A 109 -6.84 9.74 -6.05
N ARG A 110 -6.50 9.49 -4.78
CA ARG A 110 -7.02 10.29 -3.66
C ARG A 110 -6.39 11.67 -3.55
N MET A 111 -5.17 11.84 -4.03
CA MET A 111 -4.49 13.14 -4.05
C MET A 111 -5.00 14.05 -5.19
N LYS A 112 -5.79 13.53 -6.12
CA LYS A 112 -6.41 14.33 -7.19
C LYS A 112 -7.67 15.03 -6.69
N LYS A 113 -7.91 16.24 -7.21
CA LYS A 113 -9.17 16.97 -7.07
C LYS A 113 -10.34 16.05 -7.41
N THR A 114 -11.25 15.93 -6.45
CA THR A 114 -12.40 15.05 -6.59
C THR A 114 -13.59 15.85 -7.10
N THR A 115 -14.24 15.35 -8.14
CA THR A 115 -15.53 15.87 -8.60
C THR A 115 -16.60 14.81 -8.43
N ILE A 116 -17.58 15.10 -7.58
CA ILE A 116 -18.76 14.26 -7.38
C ILE A 116 -19.98 15.14 -7.63
N LEU A 117 -20.81 14.76 -8.60
CA LEU A 117 -21.94 15.57 -9.07
C LEU A 117 -21.47 16.94 -9.59
N TRP A 118 -21.93 18.03 -8.97
CA TRP A 118 -21.55 19.41 -9.28
C TRP A 118 -20.52 19.98 -8.30
N TRP A 119 -20.10 19.19 -7.32
CA TRP A 119 -19.12 19.59 -6.32
C TRP A 119 -17.72 19.21 -6.79
N THR A 120 -16.80 20.18 -6.72
CA THR A 120 -15.37 19.95 -6.88
C THR A 120 -14.65 20.58 -5.71
N TRP A 121 -13.74 19.84 -5.09
CA TRP A 121 -12.88 20.33 -4.01
C TRP A 121 -11.48 19.76 -4.18
N ASP A 122 -10.55 20.25 -3.36
CA ASP A 122 -9.14 19.85 -3.38
C ASP A 122 -8.99 18.34 -3.14
N GLY A 123 -7.89 17.77 -3.65
CA GLY A 123 -7.55 16.38 -3.37
C GLY A 123 -7.26 16.18 -1.88
N GLN A 124 -7.12 14.94 -1.42
CA GLN A 124 -6.60 14.70 -0.08
C GLN A 124 -5.15 15.18 0.04
N THR A 125 -4.71 15.58 1.23
CA THR A 125 -3.28 15.78 1.47
C THR A 125 -2.52 14.47 1.22
N VAL A 126 -1.23 14.57 0.93
CA VAL A 126 -0.34 13.42 0.70
C VAL A 126 -0.42 12.43 1.89
N THR A 127 -0.49 12.97 3.10
CA THR A 127 -0.63 12.22 4.36
C THR A 127 -2.01 11.58 4.51
N GLN A 128 -3.09 12.35 4.30
CA GLN A 128 -4.47 11.83 4.36
C GLN A 128 -4.67 10.66 3.39
N ALA A 129 -4.20 10.82 2.15
CA ALA A 129 -4.27 9.79 1.15
C ALA A 129 -3.53 8.52 1.58
N TRP A 130 -2.35 8.64 2.21
CA TRP A 130 -1.55 7.49 2.67
C TRP A 130 -2.25 6.70 3.78
N PHE A 131 -2.76 7.41 4.80
CA PHE A 131 -3.47 6.78 5.93
C PHE A 131 -4.79 6.16 5.51
N ASN A 132 -5.61 6.88 4.74
CA ASN A 132 -6.82 6.28 4.17
C ASN A 132 -6.49 5.04 3.32
N THR A 133 -5.31 4.95 2.67
CA THR A 133 -4.95 3.82 1.78
C THR A 133 -4.49 2.64 2.60
N THR A 134 -3.76 2.92 3.67
CA THR A 134 -3.46 1.96 4.73
C THR A 134 -4.76 1.37 5.29
N ASP A 135 -5.74 2.22 5.57
CA ASP A 135 -7.04 1.82 6.11
C ASP A 135 -7.93 1.04 5.13
N GLU A 136 -7.67 1.14 3.84
CA GLU A 136 -8.43 0.38 2.86
C GLU A 136 -7.78 -0.96 2.51
N THR A 137 -6.46 -1.07 2.61
CA THR A 137 -5.69 -2.15 1.98
C THR A 137 -4.93 -3.04 2.95
N GLN A 138 -4.60 -2.56 4.14
CA GLN A 138 -3.72 -3.28 5.07
C GLN A 138 -4.52 -4.07 6.11
N PRO A 139 -4.04 -5.25 6.56
CA PRO A 139 -4.64 -5.98 7.67
C PRO A 139 -4.31 -5.31 9.02
N SER A 140 -4.92 -5.84 10.08
CA SER A 140 -4.71 -5.37 11.45
C SER A 140 -3.22 -5.38 11.87
N GLY A 141 -2.82 -4.44 12.72
CA GLY A 141 -1.45 -4.34 13.26
C GLY A 141 -0.44 -3.62 12.34
N THR A 142 -0.88 -3.22 11.15
CA THR A 142 -0.06 -2.42 10.22
C THR A 142 -0.04 -0.96 10.66
N THR A 143 1.14 -0.41 10.94
CA THR A 143 1.32 0.99 11.33
C THR A 143 2.01 1.76 10.21
N ALA A 144 1.26 2.64 9.56
CA ALA A 144 1.80 3.63 8.63
C ALA A 144 2.44 4.78 9.40
N ARG A 145 3.50 5.35 8.83
CA ARG A 145 4.22 6.48 9.38
C ARG A 145 4.53 7.50 8.30
N VAL A 146 4.37 8.77 8.62
CA VAL A 146 4.79 9.89 7.78
C VAL A 146 5.76 10.77 8.57
N LEU A 147 6.93 11.07 8.00
CA LEU A 147 7.88 12.06 8.52
C LEU A 147 7.68 13.38 7.80
N ALA A 148 7.89 14.48 8.52
CA ALA A 148 7.85 15.83 7.98
C ALA A 148 8.98 16.69 8.56
N GLU A 149 9.63 17.54 7.76
CA GLU A 149 10.61 18.51 8.27
C GLU A 149 9.93 19.53 9.19
N VAL A 150 8.78 20.06 8.77
CA VAL A 150 7.97 20.98 9.58
C VAL A 150 6.52 20.54 9.64
N TYR A 151 5.84 20.91 10.73
CA TYR A 151 4.42 20.61 10.95
C TYR A 151 3.52 20.94 9.75
N ASN A 152 3.79 22.05 9.06
CA ASN A 152 2.94 22.50 7.96
C ASN A 152 3.00 21.58 6.72
N ASN A 153 4.04 20.75 6.56
CA ASN A 153 4.13 19.83 5.42
C ASN A 153 3.01 18.77 5.44
N TYR A 154 2.38 18.47 6.59
CA TYR A 154 1.21 17.57 6.63
C TYR A 154 -0.03 18.11 5.88
N ASN A 155 -0.04 19.42 5.60
CA ASN A 155 -1.10 20.08 4.83
C ASN A 155 -0.83 20.05 3.32
N ASP A 156 0.24 19.41 2.86
CA ASP A 156 0.59 19.37 1.45
C ASP A 156 -0.37 18.50 0.63
N HIS A 157 -0.82 19.05 -0.48
CA HIS A 157 -1.49 18.35 -1.57
C HIS A 157 -0.51 18.18 -2.74
N LEU A 158 -0.84 17.31 -3.70
CA LEU A 158 -0.11 17.29 -4.97
C LEU A 158 -0.23 18.67 -5.67
N TRP A 159 0.80 19.09 -6.39
CA TRP A 159 0.78 20.34 -7.16
C TRP A 159 -0.49 20.49 -8.01
N GLY A 160 -1.14 21.65 -7.89
CA GLY A 160 -2.40 21.98 -8.56
C GLY A 160 -3.65 21.29 -7.98
N GLN A 161 -3.50 20.41 -6.99
CA GLN A 161 -4.59 19.68 -6.34
C GLN A 161 -5.01 20.26 -4.98
N GLY A 162 -4.29 21.25 -4.46
CA GLY A 162 -4.61 21.96 -3.22
C GLY A 162 -3.45 22.84 -2.78
N TYR A 163 -3.37 23.13 -1.48
CA TYR A 163 -2.25 23.87 -0.88
C TYR A 163 -0.95 23.05 -0.92
N VAL A 164 0.18 23.72 -1.13
CA VAL A 164 1.53 23.16 -0.95
C VAL A 164 2.29 24.13 -0.06
N SER A 165 2.93 23.62 0.99
CA SER A 165 3.77 24.41 1.87
C SER A 165 5.04 24.89 1.16
N SER A 166 5.71 25.88 1.75
CA SER A 166 7.02 26.33 1.23
C SER A 166 8.11 25.35 1.61
N ASP A 167 9.13 25.24 0.75
CA ASP A 167 10.33 24.44 0.98
C ASP A 167 10.88 24.66 2.39
N PRO A 168 10.96 23.61 3.20
CA PRO A 168 11.44 23.72 4.55
C PRO A 168 12.97 23.76 4.56
N THR A 169 13.54 24.36 5.59
CA THR A 169 14.99 24.31 5.82
C THR A 169 15.28 23.29 6.88
N TYR A 170 16.24 22.40 6.60
CA TYR A 170 16.68 21.44 7.59
C TYR A 170 17.15 22.13 8.86
N ASN A 171 16.56 21.75 9.99
CA ASN A 171 16.88 22.36 11.29
C ASN A 171 17.25 21.37 12.40
N GLY A 172 17.28 20.06 12.11
CA GLY A 172 17.61 19.01 13.08
C GLY A 172 16.42 18.56 13.94
N TRP A 173 15.23 19.07 13.66
CA TRP A 173 13.97 18.69 14.26
C TRP A 173 12.98 18.33 13.19
N TYR A 174 12.17 17.32 13.48
CA TYR A 174 11.20 16.79 12.55
C TYR A 174 9.97 16.34 13.30
N TRP A 175 8.93 16.07 12.52
CA TRP A 175 7.69 15.51 13.00
C TRP A 175 7.52 14.11 12.45
N TYR A 176 6.85 13.24 13.20
CA TYR A 176 6.31 12.01 12.66
C TYR A 176 4.88 11.75 13.11
N TRP A 177 4.06 11.24 12.19
CA TRP A 177 2.67 10.84 12.43
C TRP A 177 2.52 9.33 12.28
N ASP A 178 2.08 8.65 13.34
CA ASP A 178 1.72 7.23 13.31
C ASP A 178 0.21 7.03 13.16
N HIS A 179 -0.17 6.12 12.26
CA HIS A 179 -1.54 5.66 12.06
C HIS A 179 -1.60 4.13 12.00
N VAL A 180 -2.50 3.52 12.77
CA VAL A 180 -2.66 2.06 12.83
C VAL A 180 -3.92 1.63 12.07
N ALA A 181 -3.75 0.72 11.11
CA ALA A 181 -4.84 -0.11 10.61
C ALA A 181 -5.19 -1.12 11.72
N GLY A 182 -6.05 -0.71 12.66
CA GLY A 182 -6.30 -1.44 13.90
C GLY A 182 -7.44 -2.45 13.85
N SER A 183 -7.33 -3.46 14.70
CA SER A 183 -8.41 -4.31 15.21
C SER A 183 -8.01 -4.78 16.61
N PRO A 184 -8.96 -5.16 17.47
CA PRO A 184 -8.63 -5.86 18.70
C PRO A 184 -7.80 -7.14 18.43
N PRO A 185 -7.02 -7.61 19.42
CA PRO A 185 -6.22 -8.82 19.28
C PRO A 185 -7.03 -10.05 18.85
N TYR A 186 -6.40 -10.96 18.11
CA TYR A 186 -7.07 -12.19 17.69
C TYR A 186 -7.34 -13.11 18.88
N LEU A 187 -8.45 -13.86 18.81
CA LEU A 187 -8.73 -14.95 19.74
C LEU A 187 -7.65 -16.03 19.59
N THR A 188 -7.22 -16.61 20.71
CA THR A 188 -6.27 -17.74 20.71
C THR A 188 -7.01 -19.07 20.55
N VAL A 189 -6.95 -19.67 19.37
CA VAL A 189 -7.59 -20.95 19.01
C VAL A 189 -6.65 -21.72 18.10
N ASN A 190 -6.17 -22.91 18.48
CA ASN A 190 -5.10 -23.59 17.72
C ASN A 190 -5.23 -25.12 17.70
N SER A 191 -6.45 -25.62 17.85
CA SER A 191 -6.75 -27.05 18.00
C SER A 191 -8.00 -27.50 17.25
N LEU A 192 -8.44 -26.73 16.25
CA LEU A 192 -9.58 -27.10 15.40
C LEU A 192 -9.13 -28.09 14.33
N ASP A 193 -9.82 -29.23 14.26
CA ASP A 193 -9.70 -30.19 13.16
C ASP A 193 -10.64 -29.84 11.99
N THR A 194 -11.69 -29.07 12.27
CA THR A 194 -12.66 -28.61 11.28
C THR A 194 -13.06 -27.17 11.48
N MET A 195 -13.33 -26.48 10.38
CA MET A 195 -13.87 -25.12 10.38
C MET A 195 -15.12 -25.03 9.49
N ASN A 196 -16.05 -24.14 9.82
CA ASN A 196 -17.20 -23.80 8.97
C ASN A 196 -16.73 -23.24 7.62
N VAL A 197 -17.43 -23.61 6.56
CA VAL A 197 -17.28 -22.94 5.26
C VAL A 197 -18.24 -21.75 5.23
N TYR A 198 -17.68 -20.55 5.29
CA TYR A 198 -18.42 -19.30 5.22
C TYR A 198 -18.50 -18.78 3.80
N ARG A 199 -19.67 -18.91 3.19
CA ARG A 199 -19.96 -18.31 1.88
C ARG A 199 -20.38 -16.87 2.03
N VAL A 200 -19.82 -16.00 1.22
CA VAL A 200 -20.24 -14.60 1.11
C VAL A 200 -21.61 -14.57 0.44
N VAL A 201 -22.58 -13.98 1.13
CA VAL A 201 -23.92 -13.73 0.61
C VAL A 201 -23.87 -12.42 -0.20
N PRO A 202 -24.13 -12.46 -1.52
CA PRO A 202 -24.14 -11.27 -2.35
C PRO A 202 -25.11 -10.22 -1.79
N ARG A 203 -24.66 -8.97 -1.75
CA ARG A 203 -25.45 -7.83 -1.30
C ARG A 203 -25.80 -6.96 -2.50
N ASN A 204 -27.07 -6.59 -2.63
CA ASN A 204 -27.46 -5.58 -3.61
C ASN A 204 -27.06 -4.20 -3.09
N VAL A 205 -25.98 -3.64 -3.63
CA VAL A 205 -25.49 -2.30 -3.32
C VAL A 205 -26.06 -1.33 -4.36
N ASP A 206 -27.25 -0.80 -4.06
CA ASP A 206 -27.95 0.17 -4.89
C ASP A 206 -27.98 1.57 -4.24
N GLU A 207 -28.66 2.51 -4.89
CA GLU A 207 -28.81 3.87 -4.39
C GLU A 207 -29.46 3.93 -2.99
N GLN A 208 -30.47 3.09 -2.73
CA GLN A 208 -31.16 3.08 -1.43
C GLN A 208 -30.24 2.59 -0.32
N TYR A 209 -29.40 1.60 -0.64
CA TYR A 209 -28.39 1.09 0.26
C TYR A 209 -27.36 2.16 0.66
N VAL A 210 -26.86 2.91 -0.31
CA VAL A 210 -25.90 3.99 -0.02
C VAL A 210 -26.57 5.13 0.74
N GLN A 211 -27.81 5.48 0.38
CA GLN A 211 -28.57 6.51 1.09
C GLN A 211 -28.88 6.12 2.54
N SER A 212 -29.08 4.84 2.86
CA SER A 212 -29.32 4.41 4.24
C SER A 212 -28.08 4.62 5.11
N ILE A 213 -26.89 4.29 4.60
CA ILE A 213 -25.61 4.56 5.25
C ILE A 213 -25.35 6.08 5.32
N GLY A 214 -25.61 6.81 4.25
CA GLY A 214 -25.42 8.26 4.16
C GLY A 214 -26.16 9.05 5.23
N ARG A 215 -27.33 8.58 5.68
CA ARG A 215 -28.10 9.20 6.78
C ARG A 215 -27.33 9.24 8.09
N ALA A 216 -26.52 8.22 8.40
CA ALA A 216 -25.68 8.20 9.59
C ALA A 216 -24.70 9.39 9.62
N PHE A 217 -24.26 9.83 8.44
CA PHE A 217 -23.28 10.90 8.27
C PHE A 217 -23.91 12.23 7.86
N LYS A 218 -25.24 12.34 7.95
CA LYS A 218 -26.03 13.51 7.54
C LYS A 218 -25.86 13.87 6.06
N LEU A 219 -25.49 12.90 5.22
CA LEU A 219 -25.44 13.07 3.78
C LEU A 219 -26.85 12.92 3.22
N THR A 220 -27.26 13.88 2.41
CA THR A 220 -28.54 13.86 1.67
C THR A 220 -28.26 14.15 0.21
N GLY A 221 -28.96 13.49 -0.71
CA GLY A 221 -28.85 13.79 -2.14
C GLY A 221 -28.61 12.58 -3.02
N GLN A 222 -28.06 12.84 -4.20
CA GLN A 222 -27.86 11.86 -5.27
C GLN A 222 -26.67 10.95 -4.98
N VAL A 223 -26.83 9.68 -5.36
CA VAL A 223 -25.75 8.70 -5.39
C VAL A 223 -25.18 8.64 -6.80
N VAL A 224 -23.86 8.63 -6.92
CA VAL A 224 -23.17 8.47 -8.20
C VAL A 224 -22.38 7.17 -8.25
N SER A 225 -22.20 6.62 -9.46
CA SER A 225 -21.24 5.54 -9.67
C SER A 225 -19.87 6.11 -9.99
N LEU A 226 -18.84 5.56 -9.36
CA LEU A 226 -17.44 5.85 -9.68
C LEU A 226 -16.88 4.75 -10.60
N CYS A 227 -15.69 5.01 -11.18
CA CYS A 227 -15.03 4.12 -12.14
C CYS A 227 -14.46 2.84 -11.51
N ASP A 228 -14.30 2.80 -10.18
CA ASP A 228 -13.73 1.69 -9.43
C ASP A 228 -14.79 0.73 -8.84
N SER A 229 -15.94 0.64 -9.52
CA SER A 229 -17.07 -0.20 -9.09
C SER A 229 -17.61 0.14 -7.70
N SER A 230 -17.50 1.40 -7.29
CA SER A 230 -18.13 1.93 -6.08
C SER A 230 -19.29 2.88 -6.40
N LEU A 231 -20.13 3.09 -5.40
CA LEU A 231 -21.11 4.16 -5.36
C LEU A 231 -20.68 5.19 -4.32
N ALA A 232 -20.96 6.47 -4.56
CA ALA A 232 -20.58 7.54 -3.65
C ALA A 232 -21.70 8.57 -3.42
N MET A 233 -21.67 9.16 -2.23
CA MET A 233 -22.40 10.38 -1.86
C MET A 233 -21.40 11.38 -1.31
N ALA A 234 -21.62 12.66 -1.60
CA ALA A 234 -20.80 13.72 -1.04
C ALA A 234 -21.61 14.96 -0.70
N ASP A 235 -21.16 15.69 0.31
CA ASP A 235 -21.59 17.04 0.64
C ASP A 235 -20.35 17.91 0.80
N ALA A 236 -20.16 18.84 -0.13
CA ALA A 236 -19.08 19.83 -0.12
C ALA A 236 -19.64 21.27 -0.04
N SER A 237 -20.82 21.43 0.58
CA SER A 237 -21.38 22.76 0.87
C SER A 237 -20.49 23.59 1.78
N ASP A 238 -19.68 22.93 2.61
CA ASP A 238 -18.48 23.48 3.25
C ASP A 238 -17.23 22.93 2.56
N PRO A 239 -16.59 23.68 1.64
CA PRO A 239 -15.41 23.23 0.92
C PRO A 239 -14.19 22.95 1.82
N ALA A 240 -14.17 23.48 3.06
CA ALA A 240 -13.10 23.18 4.01
C ALA A 240 -13.31 21.84 4.73
N ASN A 241 -14.54 21.31 4.74
CA ASN A 241 -14.90 20.05 5.40
C ASN A 241 -15.76 19.16 4.50
N PRO A 242 -15.28 18.78 3.29
CA PRO A 242 -16.07 17.98 2.39
C PRO A 242 -16.27 16.58 2.98
N LYS A 243 -17.53 16.16 3.03
CA LYS A 243 -17.94 14.86 3.54
C LYS A 243 -18.16 13.90 2.38
N VAL A 244 -17.51 12.75 2.42
CA VAL A 244 -17.57 11.76 1.35
C VAL A 244 -17.87 10.40 1.94
N LEU A 245 -18.91 9.76 1.44
CA LEU A 245 -19.22 8.36 1.66
C LEU A 245 -18.98 7.61 0.35
N LYS A 246 -18.19 6.54 0.42
CA LYS A 246 -17.97 5.60 -0.67
C LYS A 246 -18.38 4.21 -0.23
N VAL A 247 -19.01 3.45 -1.11
CA VAL A 247 -19.48 2.09 -0.85
C VAL A 247 -19.11 1.19 -2.03
N TYR A 248 -18.33 0.13 -1.80
CA TYR A 248 -17.96 -0.81 -2.84
C TYR A 248 -19.14 -1.72 -3.21
N LYS A 249 -19.42 -1.88 -4.51
CA LYS A 249 -20.57 -2.69 -4.96
C LYS A 249 -20.42 -4.17 -4.62
N GLY A 250 -19.20 -4.71 -4.74
CA GLY A 250 -18.95 -6.14 -4.55
C GLY A 250 -19.08 -6.61 -3.10
N SER A 251 -18.59 -5.81 -2.14
CA SER A 251 -18.60 -6.16 -0.71
C SER A 251 -19.70 -5.46 0.09
N GLY A 252 -20.17 -4.31 -0.38
CA GLY A 252 -20.97 -3.37 0.39
C GLY A 252 -20.19 -2.58 1.44
N GLN A 253 -18.88 -2.81 1.60
CA GLN A 253 -18.09 -2.08 2.59
C GLN A 253 -18.10 -0.59 2.30
N PHE A 254 -18.27 0.20 3.36
CA PHE A 254 -18.31 1.64 3.26
C PHE A 254 -17.07 2.29 3.87
N TYR A 255 -16.74 3.47 3.35
CA TYR A 255 -15.71 4.36 3.85
C TYR A 255 -16.30 5.76 3.85
N PHE A 256 -16.45 6.33 5.05
CA PHE A 256 -16.88 7.69 5.29
C PHE A 256 -15.71 8.52 5.83
N GLN A 257 -15.61 9.74 5.35
CA GLN A 257 -14.63 10.72 5.79
C GLN A 257 -15.21 12.13 5.76
N ASN A 258 -14.96 12.90 6.81
CA ASN A 258 -14.93 14.35 6.77
C ASN A 258 -13.49 14.76 6.47
N GLN A 259 -13.20 15.11 5.21
CA GLN A 259 -11.82 15.34 4.75
C GLN A 259 -11.16 16.58 5.35
N GLY A 260 -11.93 17.51 5.92
CA GLY A 260 -11.37 18.65 6.66
C GLY A 260 -10.86 18.30 8.06
N LYS A 261 -11.20 17.11 8.56
CA LYS A 261 -10.93 16.70 9.95
C LYS A 261 -10.17 15.38 10.05
N LEU A 262 -10.63 14.34 9.34
CA LEU A 262 -9.99 13.03 9.39
C LEU A 262 -8.60 13.10 8.77
N PHE A 263 -7.58 12.73 9.55
CA PHE A 263 -6.17 12.81 9.17
C PHE A 263 -5.73 14.22 8.72
N ALA A 264 -6.43 15.27 9.13
CA ALA A 264 -6.00 16.65 8.98
C ALA A 264 -5.18 17.05 10.21
N ALA A 265 -3.96 17.56 10.01
CA ALA A 265 -3.11 17.96 11.12
C ALA A 265 -3.77 19.13 11.88
N ASN A 266 -4.09 18.91 13.15
CA ASN A 266 -4.71 19.93 13.99
C ASN A 266 -4.04 19.98 15.37
N PRO A 267 -3.41 21.10 15.76
CA PRO A 267 -2.72 21.20 17.04
C PRO A 267 -3.69 21.31 18.22
N ASP A 268 -4.93 21.69 17.96
CA ASP A 268 -6.01 21.80 18.93
C ASP A 268 -6.84 20.50 19.02
N ALA A 269 -6.53 19.49 18.19
CA ALA A 269 -7.17 18.19 18.30
C ALA A 269 -6.82 17.55 19.66
N GLY A 270 -7.86 17.16 20.40
CA GLY A 270 -7.74 16.50 21.69
C GLY A 270 -7.85 14.99 21.60
N GLN A 271 -7.34 14.32 22.64
CA GLN A 271 -7.65 12.91 22.88
C GLN A 271 -9.05 12.81 23.49
N PHE A 272 -10.02 12.33 22.72
CA PHE A 272 -11.35 12.01 23.27
C PHE A 272 -11.21 10.97 24.40
N ASP A 273 -11.92 11.15 25.52
CA ASP A 273 -11.78 10.26 26.69
C ASP A 273 -11.98 8.79 26.27
N PRO A 274 -10.95 7.93 26.40
CA PRO A 274 -11.02 6.54 25.96
C PRO A 274 -12.18 5.77 26.60
N ARG A 275 -12.57 6.15 27.84
CA ARG A 275 -13.66 5.50 28.58
C ARG A 275 -15.04 5.83 28.04
N LEU A 276 -15.15 6.90 27.26
CA LEU A 276 -16.39 7.34 26.62
C LEU A 276 -16.43 6.97 25.14
N ALA A 277 -15.27 6.90 24.48
CA ALA A 277 -15.13 6.67 23.05
C ALA A 277 -15.92 5.45 22.56
N GLU A 278 -15.72 4.29 23.21
CA GLU A 278 -16.40 3.04 22.85
C GLU A 278 -17.93 3.17 22.95
N GLY A 279 -18.44 3.80 24.01
CA GLY A 279 -19.87 4.00 24.20
C GLY A 279 -20.48 4.90 23.13
N VAL A 280 -19.78 5.97 22.76
CA VAL A 280 -20.22 6.90 21.70
C VAL A 280 -20.23 6.21 20.34
N ALA A 281 -19.14 5.52 19.97
CA ALA A 281 -19.04 4.80 18.70
C ALA A 281 -20.07 3.67 18.60
N THR A 282 -20.24 2.88 19.66
CA THR A 282 -21.21 1.77 19.68
C THR A 282 -22.64 2.29 19.57
N SER A 283 -23.00 3.32 20.34
CA SER A 283 -24.34 3.93 20.26
C SER A 283 -24.62 4.48 18.87
N PHE A 284 -23.64 5.14 18.23
CA PHE A 284 -23.76 5.62 16.86
C PHE A 284 -24.01 4.47 15.88
N LEU A 285 -23.20 3.40 15.94
CA LEU A 285 -23.35 2.26 15.04
C LEU A 285 -24.69 1.55 15.25
N GLU A 286 -25.16 1.39 16.49
CA GLU A 286 -26.48 0.80 16.80
C GLU A 286 -27.65 1.66 16.30
N GLU A 287 -27.60 2.97 16.53
CA GLU A 287 -28.65 3.93 16.11
C GLU A 287 -28.96 3.83 14.62
N TYR A 288 -27.91 3.66 13.80
CA TYR A 288 -28.01 3.60 12.34
C TYR A 288 -27.98 2.16 11.78
N GLY A 289 -27.98 1.14 12.63
CA GLY A 289 -27.93 -0.27 12.20
C GLY A 289 -26.65 -0.66 11.45
N LEU A 290 -25.54 0.01 11.78
CA LEU A 290 -24.21 -0.20 11.21
C LEU A 290 -23.32 -1.11 12.07
N LEU A 291 -23.75 -1.51 13.27
CA LEU A 291 -23.05 -2.49 14.12
C LEU A 291 -23.44 -3.92 13.72
N PRO A 292 -22.53 -4.71 13.11
CA PRO A 292 -22.81 -6.09 12.74
C PRO A 292 -22.91 -6.99 13.99
N GLN A 293 -23.73 -8.05 13.92
CA GLN A 293 -23.90 -8.97 15.06
C GLN A 293 -22.64 -9.78 15.41
N ASP A 294 -21.74 -9.94 14.44
CA ASP A 294 -20.44 -10.59 14.56
C ASP A 294 -19.35 -9.65 15.08
N ALA A 295 -19.68 -8.40 15.45
CA ALA A 295 -18.78 -7.52 16.19
C ALA A 295 -18.82 -7.89 17.68
N LYS A 296 -17.76 -8.55 18.17
CA LYS A 296 -17.77 -9.18 19.51
C LYS A 296 -16.81 -8.59 20.51
N ASP A 297 -15.84 -7.82 20.05
CA ASP A 297 -14.85 -7.14 20.89
C ASP A 297 -14.52 -5.77 20.31
N SER A 298 -13.98 -4.87 21.13
CA SER A 298 -13.59 -3.54 20.71
C SER A 298 -12.32 -3.04 21.42
N SER A 299 -11.64 -2.09 20.80
CA SER A 299 -10.53 -1.36 21.42
C SER A 299 -10.51 0.09 20.98
N VAL A 300 -9.91 0.94 21.81
CA VAL A 300 -9.71 2.36 21.52
C VAL A 300 -8.23 2.60 21.25
N GLU A 301 -7.92 3.17 20.09
CA GLU A 301 -6.57 3.52 19.67
C GLU A 301 -6.51 5.03 19.36
N PHE A 302 -5.29 5.53 19.20
CA PHE A 302 -5.01 6.95 18.94
C PHE A 302 -3.94 7.05 17.88
N ASP A 303 -4.10 8.02 16.98
CA ASP A 303 -2.98 8.45 16.15
C ASP A 303 -2.13 9.44 16.96
N THR A 304 -0.84 9.50 16.69
CA THR A 304 0.05 10.42 17.42
C THR A 304 0.94 11.18 16.45
N LEU A 305 1.06 12.48 16.69
CA LEU A 305 1.94 13.39 15.98
C LEU A 305 3.02 13.90 16.95
N THR A 306 4.27 13.56 16.70
CA THR A 306 5.37 13.83 17.63
C THR A 306 6.45 14.67 16.98
N GLU A 307 6.90 15.73 17.66
CA GLU A 307 8.08 16.51 17.30
C GLU A 307 9.32 15.97 18.04
N GLU A 308 10.33 15.55 17.29
CA GLU A 308 11.55 14.94 17.81
C GLU A 308 12.80 15.52 17.11
N SER A 309 13.94 15.55 17.80
CA SER A 309 15.23 15.86 17.18
C SER A 309 15.84 14.64 16.50
N GLU A 310 16.80 14.86 15.60
CA GLU A 310 17.62 13.78 15.01
C GLU A 310 18.42 12.96 16.05
N HIS A 311 18.45 13.40 17.31
CA HIS A 311 19.12 12.73 18.43
C HIS A 311 18.14 12.06 19.41
N GLY A 312 16.83 12.08 19.12
CA GLY A 312 15.79 11.43 19.93
C GLY A 312 15.26 12.28 21.08
N GLU A 313 15.49 13.60 21.07
CA GLU A 313 14.87 14.51 22.04
C GLU A 313 13.44 14.83 21.61
N VAL A 314 12.45 14.45 22.40
CA VAL A 314 11.04 14.76 22.11
C VAL A 314 10.66 16.13 22.68
N ARG A 315 10.15 17.02 21.83
CA ARG A 315 9.63 18.35 22.24
C ARG A 315 8.18 18.28 22.68
N GLN A 316 7.36 17.58 21.90
CA GLN A 316 5.93 17.46 22.13
C GLN A 316 5.36 16.26 21.40
N GLN A 317 4.24 15.78 21.92
CA GLN A 317 3.41 14.76 21.30
C GLN A 317 1.96 15.21 21.37
N LEU A 318 1.29 15.23 20.23
CA LEU A 318 -0.10 15.57 20.07
C LEU A 318 -0.87 14.29 19.75
N PHE A 319 -2.04 14.14 20.37
CA PHE A 319 -2.97 13.07 19.99
C PHE A 319 -3.81 13.55 18.82
N GLN A 320 -3.96 12.69 17.83
CA GLN A 320 -4.82 12.88 16.68
C GLN A 320 -5.83 11.74 16.66
N ASN A 321 -7.00 11.98 16.03
CA ASN A 321 -8.06 11.01 15.75
C ASN A 321 -8.22 9.88 16.80
N THR A 322 -9.08 10.04 17.79
CA THR A 322 -9.47 8.90 18.64
C THR A 322 -10.23 7.90 17.79
N ASN A 323 -9.86 6.62 17.81
CA ASN A 323 -10.49 5.63 16.97
C ASN A 323 -10.92 4.39 17.74
N VAL A 324 -12.17 3.98 17.51
CA VAL A 324 -12.77 2.79 18.10
C VAL A 324 -12.83 1.72 17.02
N VAL A 325 -12.15 0.60 17.24
CA VAL A 325 -12.08 -0.53 16.32
C VAL A 325 -12.81 -1.73 16.91
N TYR A 326 -13.43 -2.54 16.06
CA TYR A 326 -14.18 -3.73 16.47
C TYR A 326 -13.63 -4.99 15.80
N ALA A 327 -13.58 -6.09 16.55
CA ALA A 327 -13.17 -7.39 16.03
C ALA A 327 -14.37 -8.16 15.48
N ARG A 328 -14.22 -8.65 14.25
CA ARG A 328 -15.12 -9.65 13.68
C ARG A 328 -14.80 -11.02 14.25
N GLN A 329 -15.77 -11.65 14.88
CA GLN A 329 -15.64 -13.02 15.40
C GLN A 329 -16.81 -13.89 14.94
N LEU A 330 -16.49 -15.07 14.43
CA LEU A 330 -17.44 -16.03 13.88
C LEU A 330 -17.30 -17.39 14.56
N PRO A 331 -18.38 -18.18 14.65
CA PRO A 331 -18.30 -19.57 15.08
C PRO A 331 -17.36 -20.44 14.21
N ALA A 332 -16.46 -21.19 14.85
CA ALA A 332 -15.61 -22.14 14.17
C ALA A 332 -16.37 -23.38 13.67
N ASP A 333 -17.42 -23.79 14.38
CA ASP A 333 -18.19 -25.01 14.10
C ASP A 333 -19.71 -24.74 14.06
N ALA A 334 -20.46 -25.74 13.59
CA ALA A 334 -21.92 -25.67 13.52
C ALA A 334 -22.60 -25.71 14.90
N ALA A 335 -21.89 -26.17 15.94
CA ALA A 335 -22.40 -26.19 17.30
C ALA A 335 -22.36 -24.78 17.94
N GLY A 336 -21.59 -23.85 17.36
CA GLY A 336 -21.49 -22.46 17.81
C GLY A 336 -20.62 -22.28 19.07
N GLY A 337 -19.88 -23.31 19.48
CA GLY A 337 -19.23 -23.35 20.79
C GLY A 337 -17.92 -22.55 20.86
N GLN A 338 -17.08 -22.67 19.84
CA GLN A 338 -15.80 -21.97 19.75
C GLN A 338 -15.91 -20.80 18.77
N MET A 339 -15.56 -19.59 19.20
CA MET A 339 -15.43 -18.42 18.33
C MET A 339 -13.99 -18.31 17.83
N VAL A 340 -13.82 -17.80 16.60
CA VAL A 340 -12.53 -17.46 15.99
C VAL A 340 -12.57 -16.05 15.41
N SER A 341 -11.41 -15.40 15.30
CA SER A 341 -11.30 -14.08 14.69
C SER A 341 -11.28 -14.14 13.16
N VAL A 342 -11.74 -13.06 12.53
CA VAL A 342 -11.53 -12.81 11.10
C VAL A 342 -10.48 -11.69 10.96
N ALA A 343 -9.41 -11.98 10.25
CA ALA A 343 -8.33 -11.06 9.90
C ALA A 343 -8.48 -10.52 8.47
N GLY A 344 -7.54 -9.66 8.07
CA GLY A 344 -7.53 -9.05 6.74
C GLY A 344 -8.16 -7.66 6.72
N ALA A 345 -7.89 -6.89 5.67
CA ALA A 345 -8.33 -5.50 5.56
C ALA A 345 -9.86 -5.38 5.53
N GLY A 346 -10.57 -6.39 5.00
CA GLY A 346 -12.02 -6.40 4.92
C GLY A 346 -12.72 -6.72 6.24
N ALA A 347 -12.01 -7.26 7.23
CA ALA A 347 -12.59 -7.61 8.53
C ALA A 347 -12.64 -6.43 9.52
N ARG A 348 -12.37 -5.19 9.05
CA ARG A 348 -12.27 -4.01 9.90
C ARG A 348 -13.57 -3.22 9.98
N LEU A 349 -13.92 -2.83 11.20
CA LEU A 349 -14.97 -1.87 11.50
C LEU A 349 -14.35 -0.84 12.44
N LYS A 350 -14.33 0.42 12.02
CA LYS A 350 -13.62 1.49 12.71
C LYS A 350 -14.41 2.78 12.67
N VAL A 351 -14.47 3.48 13.79
CA VAL A 351 -15.12 4.79 13.94
C VAL A 351 -14.09 5.78 14.47
N TYR A 352 -13.95 6.91 13.77
CA TYR A 352 -13.07 8.00 14.14
C TYR A 352 -13.86 9.11 14.80
N LEU A 353 -13.43 9.48 16.00
CA LEU A 353 -14.04 10.51 16.84
C LEU A 353 -13.11 11.71 16.93
N TYR A 354 -13.72 12.88 16.83
CA TYR A 354 -13.10 14.16 17.12
C TYR A 354 -13.70 14.73 18.41
N ASP A 355 -12.85 15.25 19.29
CA ASP A 355 -13.27 15.95 20.49
C ASP A 355 -13.38 17.45 20.22
N ASP A 356 -14.60 17.99 20.19
CA ASP A 356 -14.86 19.43 20.15
C ASP A 356 -15.06 20.05 21.54
N GLY A 357 -14.81 19.29 22.60
CA GLY A 357 -15.00 19.67 24.00
C GLY A 357 -16.44 19.56 24.51
N GLN A 358 -17.40 19.11 23.70
CA GLN A 358 -18.80 18.92 24.11
C GLN A 358 -19.36 17.55 23.73
N HIS A 359 -19.06 17.03 22.54
CA HIS A 359 -19.53 15.74 22.03
C HIS A 359 -18.50 15.08 21.09
N GLY A 360 -18.45 13.75 21.07
CA GLY A 360 -17.61 13.04 20.10
C GLY A 360 -18.25 13.10 18.71
N GLU A 361 -17.73 13.96 17.83
CA GLU A 361 -18.17 14.01 16.43
C GLU A 361 -17.56 12.84 15.67
N VAL A 362 -18.37 12.06 14.96
CA VAL A 362 -17.89 11.06 14.02
C VAL A 362 -17.33 11.76 12.77
N ILE A 363 -16.02 11.79 12.65
CA ILE A 363 -15.29 12.43 11.53
C ILE A 363 -14.85 11.43 10.46
N GLY A 364 -14.94 10.14 10.74
CA GLY A 364 -14.64 9.08 9.80
C GLY A 364 -15.22 7.76 10.28
N ALA A 365 -15.51 6.85 9.35
CA ALA A 365 -15.89 5.50 9.69
C ALA A 365 -15.66 4.57 8.51
N MET A 366 -15.33 3.31 8.78
CA MET A 366 -15.32 2.26 7.78
C MET A 366 -15.92 0.99 8.35
N GLY A 367 -16.55 0.17 7.52
CA GLY A 367 -17.03 -1.13 7.97
C GLY A 367 -18.07 -1.76 7.06
N ASN A 368 -19.05 -2.42 7.70
CA ASN A 368 -20.10 -3.20 7.06
C ASN A 368 -19.54 -4.41 6.29
N TRP A 369 -19.03 -5.36 7.08
CA TRP A 369 -18.45 -6.61 6.62
C TRP A 369 -19.35 -7.38 5.64
N ARG A 370 -18.74 -8.26 4.85
CA ARG A 370 -19.50 -9.14 3.95
C ARG A 370 -20.46 -9.99 4.78
N ASN A 371 -21.72 -10.05 4.36
CA ASN A 371 -22.66 -11.01 4.94
C ASN A 371 -22.16 -12.42 4.62
N VAL A 372 -22.23 -13.32 5.59
CA VAL A 372 -21.81 -14.71 5.40
C VAL A 372 -22.87 -15.68 5.90
N GLU A 373 -22.91 -16.85 5.28
CA GLU A 373 -23.70 -17.99 5.72
C GLU A 373 -22.83 -19.25 5.79
N VAL A 374 -23.16 -20.15 6.72
CA VAL A 374 -22.48 -21.44 6.83
C VAL A 374 -23.07 -22.40 5.79
N THR A 375 -22.26 -22.88 4.86
CA THR A 375 -22.69 -23.84 3.83
C THR A 375 -22.20 -25.27 4.08
N GLY A 376 -21.34 -25.47 5.07
CA GLY A 376 -20.79 -26.76 5.43
C GLY A 376 -19.63 -26.63 6.41
N SER A 377 -18.84 -27.68 6.53
CA SER A 377 -17.57 -27.68 7.25
C SER A 377 -16.48 -28.30 6.39
N ILE A 378 -15.23 -27.90 6.66
CA ILE A 378 -14.05 -28.39 5.98
C ILE A 378 -13.03 -28.89 7.02
N GLN A 379 -12.31 -29.94 6.69
CA GLN A 379 -11.14 -30.39 7.45
C GLN A 379 -10.02 -29.38 7.26
N VAL A 380 -9.37 -28.99 8.35
CA VAL A 380 -8.22 -28.08 8.31
C VAL A 380 -6.96 -28.82 8.75
N ASN A 381 -5.84 -28.41 8.17
CA ASN A 381 -4.51 -28.87 8.51
C ASN A 381 -4.14 -28.39 9.91
N ASP A 382 -3.38 -29.23 10.62
CA ASP A 382 -2.66 -28.79 11.81
C ASP A 382 -1.57 -27.77 11.46
N PHE A 383 -0.95 -27.21 12.50
CA PHE A 383 0.11 -26.21 12.34
C PHE A 383 1.30 -26.76 11.54
N ASP A 384 1.80 -27.94 11.88
CA ASP A 384 3.02 -28.50 11.27
C ASP A 384 2.83 -28.76 9.77
N ARG A 385 1.68 -29.31 9.38
CA ARG A 385 1.34 -29.51 7.97
C ARG A 385 1.19 -28.17 7.25
N THR A 386 0.49 -27.21 7.84
CA THR A 386 0.31 -25.87 7.26
C THR A 386 1.66 -25.17 7.06
N TRP A 387 2.52 -25.21 8.06
CA TRP A 387 3.84 -24.60 7.99
C TRP A 387 4.75 -25.29 6.97
N SER A 388 4.65 -26.62 6.80
CA SER A 388 5.42 -27.33 5.77
C SER A 388 5.12 -26.85 4.34
N PHE A 389 3.87 -26.45 4.08
CA PHE A 389 3.49 -25.83 2.81
C PHE A 389 4.07 -24.43 2.69
N PHE A 390 3.96 -23.60 3.73
CA PHE A 390 4.58 -22.27 3.72
C PHE A 390 6.10 -22.35 3.58
N ASP A 391 6.77 -23.32 4.18
CA ASP A 391 8.22 -23.46 4.04
C ASP A 391 8.63 -23.81 2.61
N LYS A 392 7.80 -24.57 1.88
CA LYS A 392 8.05 -24.92 0.47
C LYS A 392 7.72 -23.77 -0.49
N TYR A 393 6.56 -23.12 -0.33
CA TYR A 393 6.02 -22.17 -1.32
C TYR A 393 6.03 -20.70 -0.88
N LYS A 394 6.41 -20.44 0.37
CA LYS A 394 6.59 -19.09 0.94
C LYS A 394 5.33 -18.22 0.78
N GLU A 395 5.53 -16.92 0.56
CA GLU A 395 4.47 -15.91 0.41
C GLU A 395 3.52 -16.19 -0.78
N ALA A 396 3.86 -17.09 -1.71
CA ALA A 396 2.94 -17.45 -2.80
C ALA A 396 1.64 -18.08 -2.29
N LEU A 397 1.65 -18.69 -1.09
CA LEU A 397 0.45 -19.23 -0.45
C LEU A 397 -0.35 -18.20 0.34
N SER A 398 0.25 -17.07 0.71
CA SER A 398 -0.39 -16.11 1.59
C SER A 398 -1.39 -15.24 0.83
N PRO A 399 -2.65 -15.11 1.30
CA PRO A 399 -3.60 -14.15 0.72
C PRO A 399 -3.19 -12.69 0.96
N ALA A 400 -2.18 -12.44 1.82
CA ALA A 400 -1.56 -11.13 2.02
C ALA A 400 -0.05 -11.26 2.18
N LYS A 401 0.70 -10.92 1.13
CA LYS A 401 2.14 -11.12 1.05
C LYS A 401 2.92 -10.08 1.85
N ALA A 402 3.74 -10.46 2.82
CA ALA A 402 4.60 -9.50 3.54
C ALA A 402 5.63 -8.85 2.59
N GLN A 403 5.73 -7.52 2.58
CA GLN A 403 6.64 -6.76 1.70
C GLN A 403 8.03 -6.57 2.33
N VAL A 404 8.70 -7.67 2.70
CA VAL A 404 10.08 -7.67 3.22
C VAL A 404 10.97 -8.66 2.45
N ALA A 405 12.25 -8.34 2.27
CA ALA A 405 13.22 -9.27 1.70
C ALA A 405 13.75 -10.17 2.81
N TYR A 406 13.78 -11.49 2.59
CA TYR A 406 14.23 -12.46 3.58
C TYR A 406 14.78 -13.73 2.91
N ASN A 407 15.67 -14.43 3.60
CA ASN A 407 16.16 -15.77 3.22
C ASN A 407 15.78 -16.85 4.24
N LYS A 408 15.22 -16.46 5.39
CA LYS A 408 14.75 -17.36 6.44
C LYS A 408 13.51 -16.80 7.14
N ALA A 409 12.52 -17.66 7.36
CA ALA A 409 11.30 -17.36 8.11
C ALA A 409 11.19 -18.35 9.28
N VAL A 410 10.96 -17.85 10.48
CA VAL A 410 10.85 -18.65 11.71
C VAL A 410 9.48 -18.39 12.33
N PRO A 411 8.60 -19.40 12.43
CA PRO A 411 7.29 -19.19 13.03
C PRO A 411 7.39 -19.16 14.56
N ILE A 412 6.39 -18.57 15.20
CA ILE A 412 6.18 -18.59 16.66
C ILE A 412 4.91 -19.41 16.94
N PRO A 413 5.01 -20.76 17.05
CA PRO A 413 3.83 -21.63 17.10
C PRO A 413 2.91 -21.38 18.30
N GLU A 414 3.46 -20.96 19.42
CA GLU A 414 2.71 -20.66 20.64
C GLU A 414 1.80 -19.42 20.53
N GLU A 415 2.09 -18.51 19.59
CA GLU A 415 1.27 -17.34 19.29
C GLU A 415 0.35 -17.59 18.07
N ALA A 416 0.51 -18.72 17.37
CA ALA A 416 -0.28 -19.03 16.18
C ALA A 416 -1.73 -19.37 16.53
N THR A 417 -2.67 -18.89 15.70
CA THR A 417 -4.11 -19.10 15.89
C THR A 417 -4.81 -19.40 14.57
N GLN A 418 -5.94 -20.12 14.63
CA GLN A 418 -6.83 -20.44 13.54
C GLN A 418 -7.95 -19.40 13.49
N GLY A 419 -8.23 -18.91 12.29
CA GLY A 419 -9.25 -17.91 12.05
C GLY A 419 -9.61 -17.86 10.57
N TYR A 420 -10.21 -16.76 10.14
CA TYR A 420 -10.50 -16.53 8.73
C TYR A 420 -9.77 -15.30 8.20
N TYR A 421 -9.56 -15.24 6.89
CA TYR A 421 -9.06 -14.06 6.20
C TYR A 421 -10.14 -13.49 5.26
N GLU A 422 -10.35 -12.17 5.38
CA GLU A 422 -11.26 -11.39 4.54
C GLU A 422 -10.49 -10.34 3.72
N HIS A 423 -10.58 -10.44 2.40
CA HIS A 423 -9.95 -9.52 1.47
C HIS A 423 -10.53 -8.09 1.60
N PRO A 424 -9.75 -7.05 1.21
CA PRO A 424 -10.22 -5.66 1.17
C PRO A 424 -11.59 -5.48 0.50
N GLY A 425 -12.32 -4.42 0.85
CA GLY A 425 -13.68 -4.18 0.35
C GLY A 425 -13.82 -4.04 -1.17
N PHE A 426 -12.75 -3.67 -1.87
CA PHE A 426 -12.74 -3.58 -3.34
C PHE A 426 -12.46 -4.90 -4.03
N ALA A 427 -11.94 -5.91 -3.32
CA ALA A 427 -11.67 -7.23 -3.88
C ALA A 427 -12.94 -8.08 -3.89
N GLU A 428 -13.12 -8.88 -4.93
CA GLU A 428 -14.15 -9.90 -4.92
C GLU A 428 -13.74 -11.05 -3.99
N GLN A 429 -14.72 -11.64 -3.32
CA GLN A 429 -14.48 -12.80 -2.46
C GLN A 429 -15.78 -13.59 -2.35
N GLN A 430 -15.73 -14.88 -2.67
CA GLN A 430 -16.89 -15.76 -2.64
C GLN A 430 -17.02 -16.51 -1.31
N GLU A 431 -15.90 -16.78 -0.64
CA GLU A 431 -15.84 -17.47 0.65
C GLU A 431 -14.77 -16.83 1.53
N LEU A 432 -14.99 -16.80 2.85
CA LEU A 432 -13.90 -16.45 3.77
C LEU A 432 -12.87 -17.57 3.77
N ILE A 433 -11.58 -17.21 3.78
CA ILE A 433 -10.49 -18.19 3.69
C ILE A 433 -10.19 -18.67 5.12
N PRO A 434 -10.40 -19.95 5.48
CA PRO A 434 -9.91 -20.47 6.75
C PRO A 434 -8.38 -20.42 6.74
N CYS A 435 -7.77 -19.84 7.76
CA CYS A 435 -6.33 -19.61 7.82
C CYS A 435 -5.75 -19.95 9.19
N TRP A 436 -4.49 -20.36 9.18
CA TRP A 436 -3.59 -20.10 10.29
C TRP A 436 -3.06 -18.66 10.17
N ILE A 437 -3.18 -17.92 11.26
CA ILE A 437 -2.57 -16.60 11.48
C ILE A 437 -1.34 -16.86 12.36
N ILE A 438 -0.16 -16.78 11.75
CA ILE A 438 1.10 -17.22 12.35
C ILE A 438 2.00 -16.01 12.51
N PRO A 439 2.35 -15.60 13.73
CA PRO A 439 3.43 -14.64 13.93
C PRO A 439 4.75 -15.26 13.47
N VAL A 440 5.43 -14.58 12.56
CA VAL A 440 6.68 -15.03 11.93
C VAL A 440 7.76 -13.97 12.09
N GLU A 441 8.96 -14.43 12.46
CA GLU A 441 10.19 -13.67 12.41
C GLU A 441 10.91 -13.93 11.08
N TYR A 442 11.05 -12.88 10.27
CA TYR A 442 11.74 -12.92 9.00
C TYR A 442 13.16 -12.40 9.16
N TYR A 443 14.11 -13.14 8.59
CA TYR A 443 15.53 -12.85 8.64
C TYR A 443 16.10 -12.69 7.24
N GLN A 444 16.95 -11.68 7.08
CA GLN A 444 17.84 -11.52 5.93
C GLN A 444 19.27 -11.62 6.45
N ASP A 445 20.00 -12.63 6.00
CA ASP A 445 21.41 -12.85 6.40
C ASP A 445 21.61 -12.89 7.93
N ASP A 446 20.74 -13.66 8.61
CA ASP A 446 20.65 -13.81 10.07
C ASP A 446 20.31 -12.54 10.88
N ILE A 447 19.95 -11.44 10.21
CA ILE A 447 19.44 -10.23 10.84
C ILE A 447 17.91 -10.26 10.82
N LEU A 448 17.28 -10.09 11.99
CA LEU A 448 15.83 -9.94 12.09
C LEU A 448 15.41 -8.66 11.37
N VAL A 449 14.62 -8.79 10.30
CA VAL A 449 14.16 -7.65 9.49
C VAL A 449 12.69 -7.31 9.72
N LEU A 450 11.87 -8.30 10.11
CA LEU A 450 10.45 -8.12 10.36
C LEU A 450 9.91 -9.18 11.32
N LYS A 451 9.04 -8.78 12.25
CA LYS A 451 8.07 -9.67 12.90
C LYS A 451 6.69 -9.29 12.39
N ALA A 452 5.94 -10.24 11.81
CA ALA A 452 4.63 -9.98 11.22
C ALA A 452 3.72 -11.22 11.23
N ASP A 453 2.42 -10.99 11.16
CA ASP A 453 1.45 -12.05 10.98
C ASP A 453 1.47 -12.56 9.54
N THR A 454 1.70 -13.86 9.39
CA THR A 454 1.61 -14.58 8.12
C THR A 454 0.29 -15.31 8.06
N PHE A 455 -0.46 -15.09 6.99
CA PHE A 455 -1.74 -15.74 6.77
C PHE A 455 -1.52 -16.94 5.86
N VAL A 456 -1.76 -18.15 6.33
CA VAL A 456 -1.62 -19.36 5.51
C VAL A 456 -2.96 -20.09 5.49
N PRO A 457 -3.55 -20.37 4.32
CA PRO A 457 -4.82 -21.10 4.27
C PRO A 457 -4.69 -22.43 5.03
N ALA A 458 -5.67 -22.71 5.88
CA ALA A 458 -5.66 -23.88 6.74
C ALA A 458 -6.16 -25.14 6.00
N ALA A 459 -6.62 -25.03 4.76
CA ALA A 459 -7.05 -26.16 3.95
C ALA A 459 -6.55 -26.03 2.51
N GLU A 460 -6.06 -27.14 1.94
CA GLU A 460 -5.40 -27.16 0.63
C GLU A 460 -6.32 -26.70 -0.51
N SER A 461 -7.64 -26.89 -0.39
CA SER A 461 -8.62 -26.40 -1.37
C SER A 461 -8.79 -24.87 -1.41
N TYR A 462 -8.12 -24.16 -0.50
CA TYR A 462 -8.00 -22.70 -0.45
C TYR A 462 -6.58 -22.22 -0.81
N PHE A 463 -5.66 -23.12 -1.17
CA PHE A 463 -4.37 -22.68 -1.69
C PHE A 463 -4.57 -21.98 -3.04
N PRO A 464 -3.98 -20.78 -3.22
CA PRO A 464 -4.01 -20.10 -4.51
C PRO A 464 -3.27 -20.93 -5.55
N PRO A 465 -3.50 -20.71 -6.86
CA PRO A 465 -2.60 -21.24 -7.87
C PRO A 465 -1.18 -20.71 -7.60
N ILE A 466 -0.17 -21.48 -7.97
CA ILE A 466 1.23 -21.04 -8.00
C ILE A 466 1.69 -21.21 -9.42
N VAL A 467 2.06 -20.10 -10.07
CA VAL A 467 2.52 -20.09 -11.45
C VAL A 467 4.03 -20.00 -11.49
N ASP A 468 4.65 -20.78 -12.38
CA ASP A 468 6.06 -20.67 -12.75
C ASP A 468 6.16 -20.40 -14.26
N ILE A 469 6.98 -19.43 -14.65
CA ILE A 469 7.39 -19.19 -16.03
C ILE A 469 8.45 -20.24 -16.42
N LEU A 470 8.15 -21.02 -17.45
CA LEU A 470 9.04 -22.05 -17.97
C LEU A 470 9.93 -21.50 -19.10
N LYS A 471 9.41 -20.53 -19.86
CA LYS A 471 10.12 -19.84 -20.96
C LYS A 471 9.61 -18.41 -21.11
N PRO A 472 10.48 -17.46 -21.50
CA PRO A 472 11.93 -17.58 -21.71
C PRO A 472 12.70 -17.81 -20.39
N ALA A 473 14.01 -18.07 -20.45
CA ALA A 473 14.83 -18.16 -19.25
C ALA A 473 15.16 -16.76 -18.70
N GLU A 474 15.41 -16.68 -17.39
CA GLU A 474 15.83 -15.45 -16.72
C GLU A 474 17.11 -14.87 -17.37
N PHE A 475 17.07 -13.56 -17.65
CA PHE A 475 18.09 -12.77 -18.34
C PHE A 475 18.41 -13.22 -19.77
N GLU A 476 17.53 -13.98 -20.42
CA GLU A 476 17.70 -14.33 -21.82
C GLU A 476 17.65 -13.08 -22.71
N THR A 477 18.42 -13.11 -23.80
CA THR A 477 18.56 -11.96 -24.70
C THR A 477 18.19 -12.35 -26.13
N PHE A 478 17.33 -11.56 -26.75
CA PHE A 478 16.84 -11.72 -28.10
C PHE A 478 17.22 -10.49 -28.94
N ASN A 479 17.22 -10.59 -30.27
CA ASN A 479 17.27 -9.42 -31.14
C ASN A 479 15.85 -8.92 -31.40
N GLU A 480 15.72 -7.64 -31.74
CA GLU A 480 14.46 -7.06 -32.19
C GLU A 480 13.92 -7.85 -33.39
N GLY A 481 12.63 -8.22 -33.32
CA GLY A 481 11.98 -9.08 -34.32
C GLY A 481 12.26 -10.58 -34.19
N ASP A 482 13.06 -11.04 -33.22
CA ASP A 482 13.17 -12.46 -32.93
C ASP A 482 11.85 -12.98 -32.35
N MET A 483 11.45 -14.18 -32.78
CA MET A 483 10.27 -14.84 -32.22
C MET A 483 10.59 -15.41 -30.83
N VAL A 484 10.03 -14.79 -29.79
CA VAL A 484 10.18 -15.21 -28.39
C VAL A 484 9.00 -16.08 -27.98
N ALA A 485 9.27 -17.20 -27.32
CA ALA A 485 8.23 -18.11 -26.82
C ALA A 485 8.03 -17.95 -25.31
N PHE A 486 6.77 -17.79 -24.91
CA PHE A 486 6.33 -17.69 -23.53
C PHE A 486 5.49 -18.91 -23.16
N ASP A 487 5.82 -19.53 -22.04
CA ASP A 487 5.10 -20.69 -21.50
C ASP A 487 5.20 -20.67 -19.98
N CYS A 488 4.10 -20.98 -19.30
CA CYS A 488 4.04 -21.07 -17.84
C CYS A 488 3.25 -22.31 -17.41
N GLU A 489 3.38 -22.72 -16.15
CA GLU A 489 2.55 -23.78 -15.58
C GLU A 489 2.07 -23.47 -14.17
N VAL A 490 0.99 -24.14 -13.75
CA VAL A 490 0.57 -24.15 -12.34
C VAL A 490 1.28 -25.33 -11.68
N VAL A 491 2.15 -25.05 -10.72
CA VAL A 491 3.21 -25.95 -10.24
C VAL A 491 2.69 -27.24 -9.58
N GLU A 492 1.51 -27.18 -8.95
CA GLU A 492 0.97 -28.31 -8.18
C GLU A 492 -0.48 -28.62 -8.57
N GLU A 493 -0.72 -29.89 -8.85
CA GLU A 493 -2.07 -30.39 -9.12
C GLU A 493 -2.93 -30.26 -7.86
N GLY A 494 -4.03 -29.50 -7.96
CA GLY A 494 -4.95 -29.23 -6.85
C GLY A 494 -4.79 -27.85 -6.20
N PHE A 495 -3.79 -27.06 -6.58
CA PHE A 495 -3.66 -25.66 -6.15
C PHE A 495 -4.51 -24.75 -7.05
N GLY A 496 -5.27 -23.85 -6.44
CA GLY A 496 -6.29 -23.06 -7.12
C GLY A 496 -7.45 -23.91 -7.67
N THR A 497 -8.46 -23.24 -8.21
CA THR A 497 -9.66 -23.87 -8.78
C THR A 497 -9.76 -23.61 -10.28
N PRO A 498 -9.61 -24.62 -11.16
CA PRO A 498 -9.82 -24.44 -12.60
C PRO A 498 -11.26 -24.01 -12.95
N PRO A 499 -11.50 -23.34 -14.10
CA PRO A 499 -10.51 -22.92 -15.10
C PRO A 499 -9.63 -21.75 -14.64
N TYR A 500 -8.43 -21.67 -15.20
CA TYR A 500 -7.50 -20.55 -14.98
C TYR A 500 -7.56 -19.56 -16.15
N ASN A 501 -7.50 -18.27 -15.82
CA ASN A 501 -7.29 -17.18 -16.76
C ASN A 501 -5.84 -16.70 -16.66
N TYR A 502 -5.22 -16.41 -17.80
CA TYR A 502 -3.83 -15.96 -17.88
C TYR A 502 -3.80 -14.53 -18.41
N MET A 503 -2.84 -13.74 -17.94
CA MET A 503 -2.54 -12.41 -18.45
C MET A 503 -1.04 -12.19 -18.44
N TRP A 504 -0.46 -12.00 -19.62
CA TRP A 504 0.96 -11.69 -19.80
C TRP A 504 1.12 -10.21 -20.12
N GLU A 505 2.04 -9.53 -19.44
CA GLU A 505 2.32 -8.11 -19.61
C GLU A 505 3.84 -7.85 -19.63
N SER A 506 4.26 -6.87 -20.43
CA SER A 506 5.58 -6.25 -20.35
C SER A 506 5.43 -4.87 -19.74
N ASP A 507 6.38 -4.51 -18.87
CA ASP A 507 6.57 -3.13 -18.38
C ASP A 507 6.80 -2.10 -19.48
N VAL A 508 7.25 -2.53 -20.67
CA VAL A 508 7.53 -1.68 -21.83
C VAL A 508 6.40 -1.74 -22.86
N ASP A 509 5.98 -2.95 -23.26
CA ASP A 509 5.02 -3.15 -24.36
C ASP A 509 3.55 -3.28 -23.90
N GLY A 510 3.30 -3.35 -22.60
CA GLY A 510 1.98 -3.60 -22.03
C GLY A 510 1.49 -5.03 -22.26
N MET A 511 0.19 -5.20 -22.49
CA MET A 511 -0.46 -6.52 -22.58
C MET A 511 0.01 -7.32 -23.80
N LEU A 512 0.56 -8.52 -23.55
CA LEU A 512 1.10 -9.41 -24.58
C LEU A 512 0.13 -10.53 -24.98
N SER A 513 -0.52 -11.19 -24.02
CA SER A 513 -1.37 -12.36 -24.29
C SER A 513 -2.28 -12.73 -23.12
N THR A 514 -3.34 -13.51 -23.40
CA THR A 514 -4.21 -14.16 -22.41
C THR A 514 -4.16 -15.69 -22.44
N GLN A 515 -3.23 -16.24 -23.22
CA GLN A 515 -3.06 -17.68 -23.37
C GLN A 515 -2.03 -18.20 -22.37
N LYS A 516 -2.16 -19.47 -21.96
CA LYS A 516 -1.15 -20.16 -21.14
C LYS A 516 0.24 -20.11 -21.79
N SER A 517 0.28 -20.32 -23.11
CA SER A 517 1.49 -20.21 -23.91
C SER A 517 1.23 -19.49 -25.23
N PHE A 518 2.23 -18.74 -25.67
CA PHE A 518 2.18 -17.97 -26.91
C PHE A 518 3.60 -17.67 -27.43
N GLN A 519 3.69 -17.09 -28.61
CA GLN A 519 4.93 -16.58 -29.17
C GLN A 519 4.68 -15.19 -29.76
N THR A 520 5.66 -14.30 -29.70
CA THR A 520 5.58 -12.96 -30.28
C THR A 520 6.96 -12.50 -30.77
N ASP A 521 6.99 -11.75 -31.86
CA ASP A 521 8.15 -11.02 -32.40
C ASP A 521 7.97 -9.49 -32.28
N GLN A 522 6.95 -9.05 -31.55
CA GLN A 522 6.54 -7.64 -31.46
C GLN A 522 7.07 -6.92 -30.21
N LEU A 523 8.03 -7.52 -29.48
CA LEU A 523 8.64 -6.85 -28.33
C LEU A 523 9.54 -5.72 -28.81
N SER A 524 9.32 -4.51 -28.29
CA SER A 524 10.13 -3.34 -28.64
C SER A 524 11.49 -3.36 -27.94
N VAL A 525 12.40 -2.49 -28.37
CA VAL A 525 13.66 -2.25 -27.67
C VAL A 525 13.42 -1.22 -26.57
N ASN A 526 13.65 -1.59 -25.32
CA ASN A 526 13.61 -0.63 -24.21
C ASN A 526 14.87 0.26 -24.22
N CYS A 527 14.75 1.49 -24.71
CA CYS A 527 15.88 2.41 -24.79
C CYS A 527 15.85 3.43 -23.62
N PRO A 528 17.00 3.75 -23.02
CA PRO A 528 17.05 4.77 -21.96
C PRO A 528 16.78 6.17 -22.52
N ASP A 529 15.85 6.90 -21.93
CA ASP A 529 15.48 8.27 -22.35
C ASP A 529 16.62 9.31 -22.18
N THR A 530 17.60 9.03 -21.32
CA THR A 530 18.60 10.04 -20.89
C THR A 530 20.01 9.51 -20.62
N SER A 531 20.28 8.22 -20.83
CA SER A 531 21.58 7.65 -20.43
C SER A 531 22.62 7.74 -21.55
N CYS A 532 23.87 8.06 -21.17
CA CYS A 532 25.03 8.03 -22.06
C CYS A 532 25.45 6.59 -22.47
N GLU A 533 24.78 5.57 -21.95
CA GLU A 533 25.04 4.17 -22.27
C GLU A 533 24.02 3.70 -23.30
N CYS A 534 24.47 3.57 -24.57
CA CYS A 534 23.66 3.12 -25.71
C CYS A 534 23.38 1.61 -25.63
N ARG A 535 22.76 1.16 -24.55
CA ARG A 535 22.44 -0.25 -24.32
C ARG A 535 20.95 -0.38 -24.04
N PRO A 536 20.28 -1.31 -24.73
CA PRO A 536 18.91 -1.68 -24.38
C PRO A 536 18.81 -2.03 -22.90
N LEU A 537 17.82 -1.47 -22.24
CA LEU A 537 17.42 -1.85 -20.90
C LEU A 537 16.60 -3.14 -20.93
N PRO A 538 16.55 -3.91 -19.83
CA PRO A 538 15.73 -5.10 -19.78
C PRO A 538 14.22 -4.79 -19.79
N HIS A 539 13.42 -5.77 -20.22
CA HIS A 539 11.98 -5.85 -19.97
C HIS A 539 11.76 -6.72 -18.75
N THR A 540 10.79 -6.35 -17.93
CA THR A 540 10.16 -7.23 -16.95
C THR A 540 8.88 -7.77 -17.56
N ILE A 541 8.84 -9.07 -17.82
CA ILE A 541 7.65 -9.75 -18.34
C ILE A 541 6.97 -10.48 -17.19
N SER A 542 5.74 -10.11 -16.86
CA SER A 542 4.93 -10.74 -15.82
C SER A 542 3.86 -11.65 -16.43
N VAL A 543 3.55 -12.76 -15.75
CA VAL A 543 2.33 -13.54 -15.95
C VAL A 543 1.49 -13.49 -14.68
N THR A 544 0.24 -13.09 -14.79
CA THR A 544 -0.78 -13.23 -13.75
C THR A 544 -1.72 -14.38 -14.09
N VAL A 545 -1.94 -15.28 -13.14
CA VAL A 545 -2.89 -16.39 -13.24
C VAL A 545 -4.00 -16.21 -12.21
N THR A 546 -5.24 -16.12 -12.68
CA THR A 546 -6.44 -16.03 -11.83
C THR A 546 -7.24 -17.32 -11.93
N ASP A 547 -7.60 -17.91 -10.79
CA ASP A 547 -8.45 -19.09 -10.74
C ASP A 547 -9.96 -18.77 -10.77
N ALA A 548 -10.81 -19.78 -10.83
CA ALA A 548 -12.27 -19.64 -10.89
C ALA A 548 -12.90 -19.04 -9.62
N LYS A 549 -12.16 -18.99 -8.51
CA LYS A 549 -12.57 -18.36 -7.24
C LYS A 549 -12.05 -16.93 -7.11
N GLY A 550 -11.24 -16.45 -8.07
CA GLY A 550 -10.65 -15.12 -8.08
C GLY A 550 -9.31 -15.01 -7.33
N SER A 551 -8.70 -16.14 -6.93
CA SER A 551 -7.35 -16.13 -6.36
C SER A 551 -6.32 -15.92 -7.46
N GLU A 552 -5.40 -14.99 -7.23
CA GLU A 552 -4.37 -14.59 -8.19
C GLU A 552 -2.97 -15.07 -7.77
N SER A 553 -2.15 -15.38 -8.76
CA SER A 553 -0.73 -15.68 -8.64
C SER A 553 0.03 -14.94 -9.71
N GLU A 554 1.26 -14.56 -9.43
CA GLU A 554 2.12 -13.86 -10.38
C GLU A 554 3.52 -14.44 -10.34
N ASP A 555 4.13 -14.54 -11.51
CA ASP A 555 5.56 -14.77 -11.70
C ASP A 555 6.08 -13.82 -12.78
N PHE A 556 7.38 -13.54 -12.79
CA PHE A 556 8.00 -12.66 -13.76
C PHE A 556 9.35 -13.18 -14.23
N VAL A 557 9.73 -12.76 -15.44
CA VAL A 557 11.04 -13.04 -16.04
C VAL A 557 11.61 -11.76 -16.61
N VAL A 558 12.91 -11.54 -16.39
CA VAL A 558 13.62 -10.40 -17.00
C VAL A 558 14.29 -10.85 -18.29
N ILE A 559 14.04 -10.15 -19.40
CA ILE A 559 14.69 -10.41 -20.69
C ILE A 559 15.23 -9.13 -21.31
N THR A 560 16.09 -9.23 -22.32
CA THR A 560 16.58 -8.04 -23.06
C THR A 560 16.34 -8.21 -24.55
N ILE A 561 15.74 -7.18 -25.17
CA ILE A 561 15.58 -7.10 -26.63
C ILE A 561 16.68 -6.19 -27.17
N LYS A 562 17.55 -6.76 -28.01
CA LYS A 562 18.64 -6.04 -28.67
C LYS A 562 18.17 -5.47 -29.99
N GLY A 563 18.15 -4.15 -30.10
CA GLY A 563 18.04 -3.47 -31.38
C GLY A 563 18.77 -2.14 -31.34
N GLU A 564 18.60 -1.35 -32.39
CA GLU A 564 19.18 -0.01 -32.45
C GLU A 564 18.33 0.94 -31.59
N CYS A 565 18.97 1.60 -30.62
CA CYS A 565 18.39 2.76 -29.97
C CYS A 565 18.73 3.98 -30.83
N ASP A 566 17.81 4.34 -31.73
CA ASP A 566 18.01 5.34 -32.80
C ASP A 566 18.38 6.76 -32.31
N GLU A 567 18.35 7.05 -31.01
CA GLU A 567 18.55 8.39 -30.46
C GLU A 567 19.70 8.55 -29.45
N CYS A 568 20.71 7.68 -29.45
CA CYS A 568 21.92 7.98 -28.71
C CYS A 568 22.93 8.75 -29.56
N SER A 569 22.68 10.03 -29.79
CA SER A 569 23.75 10.94 -30.21
C SER A 569 24.84 10.98 -29.13
N SER A 570 26.09 11.19 -29.53
CA SER A 570 27.21 11.42 -28.60
C SER A 570 26.73 12.39 -27.51
N CYS A 571 26.98 12.10 -26.23
CA CYS A 571 26.48 12.85 -25.07
C CYS A 571 26.85 14.34 -25.03
N ALA A 572 27.58 14.82 -26.03
CA ALA A 572 28.01 16.20 -26.21
C ALA A 572 27.65 16.78 -27.58
N ASP A 573 26.95 16.03 -28.45
CA ASP A 573 26.51 16.41 -29.80
C ASP A 573 24.97 16.30 -29.87
N LEU A 574 24.30 17.29 -29.30
CA LEU A 574 22.85 17.38 -29.10
C LEU A 574 22.10 17.78 -30.38
N ASP A 575 22.77 18.38 -31.36
CA ASP A 575 22.18 18.67 -32.68
C ASP A 575 22.51 17.61 -33.76
N ASN A 576 23.17 16.51 -33.33
CA ASN A 576 23.48 15.33 -34.13
C ASN A 576 24.32 15.64 -35.38
N ASN A 577 25.22 16.62 -35.27
CA ASN A 577 26.06 17.10 -36.37
C ASN A 577 27.46 16.44 -36.40
N THR A 578 27.74 15.51 -35.49
CA THR A 578 28.99 14.78 -35.24
C THR A 578 30.12 15.59 -34.60
N ILE A 579 29.85 16.82 -34.13
CA ILE A 579 30.83 17.73 -33.54
C ILE A 579 30.24 18.35 -32.26
N VAL A 580 30.92 18.12 -31.14
CA VAL A 580 30.66 18.84 -29.88
C VAL A 580 31.06 20.30 -30.03
N ASP A 581 30.10 21.20 -30.16
CA ASP A 581 30.31 22.63 -30.28
C ASP A 581 29.31 23.48 -29.46
N LEU A 582 29.35 24.80 -29.66
CA LEU A 582 28.52 25.74 -28.89
C LEU A 582 27.03 25.67 -29.23
N ARG A 583 26.64 24.98 -30.31
CA ARG A 583 25.25 24.75 -30.71
C ARG A 583 24.62 23.67 -29.86
N ASP A 584 25.39 22.70 -29.39
CA ASP A 584 24.95 21.71 -28.40
C ASP A 584 24.63 22.40 -27.07
N LEU A 585 25.50 23.32 -26.64
CA LEU A 585 25.26 24.17 -25.48
C LEU A 585 24.02 25.06 -25.67
N ALA A 586 23.77 25.56 -26.89
CA ALA A 586 22.60 26.35 -27.22
C ALA A 586 21.31 25.51 -27.20
N HIS A 587 21.34 24.26 -27.66
CA HIS A 587 20.23 23.31 -27.54
C HIS A 587 19.90 23.01 -26.08
N TRP A 588 20.93 22.86 -25.24
CA TRP A 588 20.76 22.67 -23.80
C TRP A 588 20.15 23.91 -23.14
N ALA A 589 20.64 25.10 -23.49
CA ALA A 589 20.11 26.37 -22.99
C ALA A 589 18.66 26.64 -23.47
N ASP A 590 18.33 26.30 -24.71
CA ASP A 590 16.98 26.49 -25.27
C ASP A 590 15.97 25.53 -24.63
N ARG A 591 16.35 24.25 -24.41
CA ARG A 591 15.53 23.31 -23.62
C ARG A 591 15.36 23.78 -22.17
N TYR A 592 16.43 24.22 -21.52
CA TYR A 592 16.37 24.76 -20.15
C TYR A 592 15.44 25.98 -20.06
N LEU A 593 15.50 26.91 -21.03
CA LEU A 593 14.62 28.08 -21.09
C LEU A 593 13.16 27.72 -21.41
N THR A 594 12.94 26.67 -22.20
CA THR A 594 11.61 26.18 -22.58
C THR A 594 10.94 25.42 -21.41
N GLN A 595 11.71 24.65 -20.63
CA GLN A 595 11.20 23.90 -19.47
C GLN A 595 10.99 24.79 -18.24
N THR A 596 11.82 25.81 -18.03
CA THR A 596 11.71 26.73 -16.87
C THR A 596 10.80 27.94 -17.12
N GLY A 597 10.16 28.03 -18.29
CA GLY A 597 9.22 29.09 -18.66
C GLY A 597 9.83 30.51 -18.72
N HIS A 598 11.16 30.64 -18.68
CA HIS A 598 11.85 31.94 -18.67
C HIS A 598 12.06 32.48 -20.08
N THR A 599 11.03 33.06 -20.69
CA THR A 599 11.19 33.84 -21.93
C THR A 599 11.29 35.33 -21.64
N GLY A 600 12.51 35.84 -21.40
CA GLY A 600 12.79 37.29 -21.44
C GLY A 600 14.13 37.72 -20.82
N PRO A 601 14.83 38.75 -21.37
CA PRO A 601 16.06 39.28 -20.79
C PRO A 601 15.75 40.16 -19.57
N ARG A 602 16.66 40.08 -18.57
CA ARG A 602 16.58 40.68 -17.23
C ARG A 602 16.11 42.13 -17.16
#